data_AF-A0A3M1FAT5-F1
#
_entry.id   AF-A0A3M1FAT5-F1
#
_cell.length_a   1.000
_cell.length_b   1.000
_cell.length_c   1.000
_cell.angle_alpha   90.00
_cell.angle_beta   90.00
_cell.angle_gamma   90.00
#
_symmetry.space_group_name_H-M   'P 1'
#
loop_
_entity.id
_entity.type
_entity.pdbx_description
1 polymer ?
#
loop_
_entity_poly.entity_id
_entity_poly.type
_entity_poly.pdbx_seq_one_letter_code
_entity_poly.pdbx_strand_id
1 'polypeptide(L)'
;MGRPEKAKMRKMTGQPHGLFPVGNQGGRLRSIQSALTAGYISSQFADFYCHDCQAQTLFRRCHLCDGTNVEERSKAPIEAGERVPLKRSIPIKDVFSSTLNKLKTKIYPDLIKGVRGTTNKRHIPEHLAKAILRAKHNIAVNKDGTTRYDCSEIAITHFKPEEIGTPLQTLKELGYTHDIHHQPLTSPTQTLELLPQDIIIPCCPHSPEEGADEILFRTSKFIDDELRYLYHLKPYYNLTSKKDLVGELILGLAPHTSAAILGRIIGFSKTQTFLAHPFFHAAMRRDADGDESCIFLLMDGFLNFSKLYLPESRGSSMDAPLVLTYLLNPSEVDDMVFNLDRAWRYPLELYKAARAFKKPWDVKIELIADTLNTPAQFEGIGFTHDTTNINAGVLCSAYKTLPSMQEKLDGQMNLARKIRAVDEADVARLVIEKHFIRDIRGNLRKFSQQEIRCVDCNEKFRRPPLKGACTVCGGKLVFTISEGSIIKYLEPALKLARDYDVPAYLKENMDIVRRMVEENFGKDAEKQEGLGTFFS
;
A
#
# COMPACT_ATOMS: atom_id res chain seq x y z
N MET A 1 -20.81 -6.37 0.89
CA MET A 1 -19.67 -5.44 0.99
C MET A 1 -18.41 -6.24 0.65
N GLY A 2 -17.61 -5.79 -0.32
CA GLY A 2 -16.38 -6.48 -0.75
C GLY A 2 -15.15 -5.96 -0.02
N ARG A 3 -14.43 -5.01 -0.65
CA ARG A 3 -13.21 -4.40 -0.14
C ARG A 3 -13.51 -2.98 0.39
N PRO A 4 -13.16 -2.65 1.64
CA PRO A 4 -13.28 -1.29 2.15
C PRO A 4 -12.22 -0.37 1.52
N GLU A 5 -12.44 0.93 1.61
CA GLU A 5 -11.56 1.96 1.11
C GLU A 5 -10.17 1.94 1.79
N LYS A 6 -9.13 2.23 1.01
CA LYS A 6 -7.75 2.27 1.48
C LYS A 6 -7.09 3.58 1.05
N ALA A 7 -6.48 4.26 1.99
CA ALA A 7 -5.55 5.37 1.76
C ALA A 7 -4.48 5.28 2.86
N LYS A 8 -3.25 4.87 2.52
CA LYS A 8 -2.15 4.78 3.49
C LYS A 8 -0.78 4.70 2.84
N MET A 9 0.26 5.13 3.58
CA MET A 9 1.65 4.91 3.18
C MET A 9 1.96 3.41 3.05
N ARG A 10 2.57 3.02 1.92
CA ARG A 10 3.01 1.65 1.69
C ARG A 10 4.17 1.35 2.63
N LYS A 11 3.99 0.33 3.47
CA LYS A 11 4.97 -0.10 4.48
C LYS A 11 5.37 -1.56 4.22
N MET A 12 6.63 -1.80 3.87
CA MET A 12 7.16 -3.18 3.78
C MET A 12 7.20 -3.85 5.16
N THR A 13 7.27 -5.19 5.18
CA THR A 13 7.47 -5.95 6.42
C THR A 13 8.74 -5.50 7.14
N GLY A 14 8.59 -5.03 8.37
CA GLY A 14 9.68 -4.46 9.18
C GLY A 14 9.87 -2.95 9.01
N GLN A 15 9.10 -2.30 8.15
CA GLN A 15 9.02 -0.84 7.97
C GLN A 15 10.41 -0.18 7.85
N PRO A 16 11.25 -0.60 6.88
CA PRO A 16 12.57 0.00 6.69
C PRO A 16 12.46 1.47 6.25
N HIS A 17 13.41 2.29 6.69
CA HIS A 17 13.60 3.66 6.18
C HIS A 17 14.62 3.72 5.04
N GLY A 18 15.43 2.68 4.89
CA GLY A 18 16.33 2.53 3.74
C GLY A 18 16.70 1.08 3.49
N LEU A 19 17.11 0.79 2.25
CA LEU A 19 17.53 -0.53 1.81
C LEU A 19 19.00 -0.81 2.21
N PHE A 20 19.32 -0.55 3.48
CA PHE A 20 20.63 -0.83 4.08
C PHE A 20 20.54 -2.06 4.98
N PRO A 21 21.36 -3.10 4.78
CA PRO A 21 21.28 -4.33 5.55
C PRO A 21 21.86 -4.14 6.96
N VAL A 22 21.14 -4.59 7.98
CA VAL A 22 21.56 -4.58 9.40
C VAL A 22 21.83 -5.98 9.97
N GLY A 23 21.60 -7.04 9.18
CA GLY A 23 21.85 -8.41 9.58
C GLY A 23 21.07 -8.83 10.84
N ASN A 24 21.62 -9.80 11.57
CA ASN A 24 21.09 -10.21 12.88
C ASN A 24 21.41 -9.19 13.98
N GLN A 25 22.43 -8.37 13.77
CA GLN A 25 22.91 -7.36 14.71
C GLN A 25 21.89 -6.23 14.91
N GLY A 26 21.03 -5.96 13.91
CA GLY A 26 19.91 -5.02 14.06
C GLY A 26 18.79 -5.48 15.00
N GLY A 27 18.88 -6.68 15.59
CA GLY A 27 17.91 -7.19 16.55
C GLY A 27 16.51 -7.39 15.97
N ARG A 28 15.50 -7.48 16.85
CA ARG A 28 14.10 -7.71 16.47
C ARG A 28 13.54 -6.59 15.58
N LEU A 29 13.89 -5.35 15.88
CA LEU A 29 13.40 -4.16 15.18
C LEU A 29 14.17 -3.84 13.89
N ARG A 30 15.25 -4.57 13.58
CA ARG A 30 16.13 -4.30 12.43
C ARG A 30 16.68 -2.87 12.47
N SER A 31 17.06 -2.41 13.66
CA SER A 31 17.52 -1.04 13.87
C SER A 31 19.03 -0.89 13.65
N ILE A 32 19.45 0.25 13.10
CA ILE A 32 20.87 0.60 12.96
C ILE A 32 21.47 0.84 14.34
N GLN A 33 20.71 1.38 15.29
CA GLN A 33 21.14 1.59 16.68
C GLN A 33 21.57 0.28 17.35
N SER A 34 20.77 -0.79 17.23
CA SER A 34 21.16 -2.11 17.74
C SER A 34 22.45 -2.62 17.08
N ALA A 35 22.62 -2.38 15.78
CA ALA A 35 23.84 -2.75 15.07
C ALA A 35 25.06 -1.92 15.53
N LEU A 36 24.87 -0.63 15.87
CA LEU A 36 25.93 0.22 16.42
C LEU A 36 26.41 -0.26 17.79
N THR A 37 25.50 -0.74 18.64
CA THR A 37 25.84 -1.36 19.93
C THR A 37 26.63 -2.65 19.73
N ALA A 38 26.25 -3.48 18.76
CA ALA A 38 27.02 -4.68 18.39
C ALA A 38 28.39 -4.33 17.78
N GLY A 39 28.54 -3.14 17.19
CA GLY A 39 29.79 -2.61 16.64
C GLY A 39 30.09 -3.04 15.21
N TYR A 40 29.39 -4.05 14.67
CA TYR A 40 29.58 -4.56 13.32
C TYR A 40 28.26 -5.03 12.70
N ILE A 41 28.24 -5.16 11.37
CA ILE A 41 27.16 -5.79 10.62
C ILE A 41 27.72 -6.92 9.78
N SER A 42 27.12 -8.11 9.88
CA SER A 42 27.43 -9.24 9.01
C SER A 42 26.30 -9.48 8.02
N SER A 43 26.57 -9.22 6.73
CA SER A 43 25.64 -9.45 5.62
C SER A 43 26.43 -9.68 4.32
N GLN A 44 25.73 -10.03 3.25
CA GLN A 44 26.26 -9.97 1.90
C GLN A 44 26.28 -8.52 1.42
N PHE A 45 27.39 -8.11 0.81
CA PHE A 45 27.60 -6.77 0.25
C PHE A 45 28.38 -6.89 -1.06
N ALA A 46 28.13 -5.94 -1.98
CA ALA A 46 29.07 -5.67 -3.06
C ALA A 46 30.39 -5.13 -2.50
N ASP A 47 31.52 -5.52 -3.11
CA ASP A 47 32.85 -5.08 -2.69
C ASP A 47 33.41 -4.03 -3.65
N PHE A 48 33.62 -2.83 -3.13
CA PHE A 48 34.19 -1.71 -3.86
C PHE A 48 35.47 -1.23 -3.18
N TYR A 49 36.40 -0.73 -3.98
CA TYR A 49 37.68 -0.21 -3.53
C TYR A 49 37.92 1.17 -4.12
N CYS A 50 38.17 2.15 -3.26
CA CYS A 50 38.49 3.51 -3.67
C CYS A 50 40.00 3.63 -3.86
N HIS A 51 40.43 4.05 -5.05
CA HIS A 51 41.85 4.29 -5.35
C HIS A 51 42.36 5.61 -4.77
N ASP A 52 41.48 6.58 -4.49
CA ASP A 52 41.86 7.90 -3.98
C ASP A 52 42.31 7.87 -2.50
N CYS A 53 41.61 7.08 -1.67
CA CYS A 53 41.95 6.90 -0.25
C CYS A 53 42.42 5.49 0.09
N GLN A 54 42.57 4.63 -0.92
CA GLN A 54 43.03 3.24 -0.80
C GLN A 54 42.22 2.38 0.19
N ALA A 55 40.95 2.74 0.42
CA ALA A 55 40.07 2.08 1.37
C ALA A 55 38.94 1.30 0.68
N GLN A 56 38.46 0.24 1.33
CA GLN A 56 37.25 -0.46 0.91
C GLN A 56 36.00 0.36 1.21
N THR A 57 35.00 0.28 0.34
CA THR A 57 33.73 1.01 0.47
C THR A 57 32.56 0.12 0.04
N LEU A 58 31.35 0.47 0.49
CA LEU A 58 30.10 -0.24 0.15
C LEU A 58 29.36 0.40 -1.02
N PHE A 59 29.79 1.59 -1.42
CA PHE A 59 29.11 2.42 -2.40
C PHE A 59 30.05 2.79 -3.55
N ARG A 60 29.49 3.06 -4.73
CA ARG A 60 30.24 3.52 -5.93
C ARG A 60 30.92 4.88 -5.76
N ARG A 61 30.57 5.63 -4.72
CA ARG A 61 31.25 6.84 -4.28
C ARG A 61 31.77 6.58 -2.88
N CYS A 62 33.05 6.82 -2.63
CA CYS A 62 33.66 6.44 -1.36
C CYS A 62 33.00 7.18 -0.18
N HIS A 63 32.57 6.46 0.86
CA HIS A 63 31.96 7.07 2.04
C HIS A 63 32.97 7.87 2.91
N LEU A 64 34.28 7.66 2.73
CA LEU A 64 35.34 8.31 3.51
C LEU A 64 35.85 9.58 2.84
N CYS A 65 36.24 9.52 1.56
CA CYS A 65 36.82 10.66 0.83
C CYS A 65 35.90 11.26 -0.24
N ASP A 66 34.71 10.70 -0.43
CA ASP A 66 33.73 11.12 -1.46
C ASP A 66 34.23 11.03 -2.91
N GLY A 67 35.38 10.39 -3.13
CA GLY A 67 35.98 10.13 -4.44
C GLY A 67 35.14 9.17 -5.30
N THR A 68 35.18 9.40 -6.61
CA THR A 68 34.46 8.62 -7.63
C THR A 68 35.34 7.56 -8.29
N ASN A 69 36.65 7.56 -8.02
CA ASN A 69 37.59 6.56 -8.53
C ASN A 69 37.48 5.26 -7.71
N VAL A 70 36.32 4.62 -7.83
CA VAL A 70 35.93 3.44 -7.08
C VAL A 70 35.74 2.28 -8.03
N GLU A 71 36.59 1.26 -7.88
CA GLU A 71 36.54 0.04 -8.64
C GLU A 71 35.77 -1.03 -7.87
N GLU A 72 34.92 -1.77 -8.57
CA GLU A 72 34.26 -2.93 -7.98
C GLU A 72 35.21 -4.14 -8.00
N ARG A 73 35.71 -4.51 -6.82
CA ARG A 73 36.65 -5.62 -6.63
C ARG A 73 35.93 -6.85 -6.09
N SER A 74 35.32 -7.66 -6.94
CA SER A 74 34.81 -8.96 -6.47
C SER A 74 35.93 -9.99 -6.46
N LYS A 75 36.37 -10.46 -5.28
CA LYS A 75 37.22 -11.66 -5.14
C LYS A 75 36.44 -12.98 -5.29
N ALA A 76 35.17 -12.93 -5.67
CA ALA A 76 34.34 -14.10 -5.78
C ALA A 76 34.62 -14.90 -7.07
N PRO A 77 34.45 -16.23 -7.05
CA PRO A 77 34.51 -17.03 -8.27
C PRO A 77 33.51 -16.49 -9.28
N ILE A 78 33.96 -16.40 -10.53
CA ILE A 78 33.09 -16.13 -11.67
C ILE A 78 32.35 -17.44 -11.93
N GLU A 79 31.11 -17.57 -11.46
CA GLU A 79 30.23 -18.67 -11.87
C GLU A 79 29.39 -18.17 -13.05
N ALA A 80 29.44 -18.90 -14.18
CA ALA A 80 28.70 -18.57 -15.40
C ALA A 80 28.88 -17.13 -15.94
N GLY A 81 30.05 -16.52 -15.73
CA GLY A 81 30.37 -15.17 -16.24
C GLY A 81 29.96 -14.01 -15.33
N GLU A 82 29.46 -14.29 -14.12
CA GLU A 82 28.96 -13.25 -13.19
C GLU A 82 29.63 -13.28 -11.82
N ARG A 83 29.68 -12.11 -11.16
CA ARG A 83 30.39 -11.87 -9.89
C ARG A 83 29.48 -12.14 -8.69
N VAL A 84 29.85 -13.09 -7.80
CA VAL A 84 29.06 -13.46 -6.61
C VAL A 84 29.34 -12.53 -5.40
N PRO A 85 28.33 -12.10 -4.63
CA PRO A 85 28.54 -11.28 -3.44
C PRO A 85 29.06 -12.08 -2.25
N LEU A 86 30.05 -11.53 -1.53
CA LEU A 86 30.69 -12.17 -0.37
C LEU A 86 30.01 -11.75 0.95
N LYS A 87 29.81 -12.72 1.84
CA LYS A 87 29.39 -12.45 3.23
C LYS A 87 30.57 -11.83 3.97
N ARG A 88 30.41 -10.60 4.45
CA ARG A 88 31.46 -9.86 5.17
C ARG A 88 30.93 -9.20 6.43
N SER A 89 31.85 -8.91 7.34
CA SER A 89 31.61 -8.09 8.53
C SER A 89 32.15 -6.68 8.27
N ILE A 90 31.35 -5.64 8.51
CA ILE A 90 31.76 -4.24 8.36
C ILE A 90 31.56 -3.50 9.68
N PRO A 91 32.55 -2.68 10.11
CA PRO A 91 32.37 -1.77 11.24
C PRO A 91 31.33 -0.70 10.88
N ILE A 92 30.14 -0.79 11.47
CA ILE A 92 29.04 0.15 11.19
C ILE A 92 29.31 1.54 11.76
N LYS A 93 30.14 1.65 12.81
CA LYS A 93 30.48 2.93 13.45
C LYS A 93 31.13 3.92 12.48
N ASP A 94 32.04 3.44 11.63
CA ASP A 94 32.76 4.28 10.67
C ASP A 94 31.85 4.74 9.54
N VAL A 95 30.99 3.84 9.04
CA VAL A 95 30.00 4.16 8.00
C VAL A 95 28.95 5.14 8.53
N PHE A 96 28.50 4.96 9.78
CA PHE A 96 27.49 5.83 10.39
C PHE A 96 28.05 7.22 10.71
N SER A 97 29.25 7.31 11.29
CA SER A 97 29.89 8.59 11.64
C SER A 97 30.23 9.41 10.39
N SER A 98 30.79 8.78 9.35
CA SER A 98 31.04 9.42 8.05
C SER A 98 29.74 9.92 7.41
N THR A 99 28.66 9.15 7.49
CA THR A 99 27.34 9.56 7.01
C THR A 99 26.79 10.77 7.75
N LEU A 100 26.91 10.81 9.09
CA LEU A 100 26.50 11.97 9.90
C LEU A 100 27.30 13.23 9.57
N ASN A 101 28.62 13.08 9.37
CA ASN A 101 29.48 14.18 8.93
C ASN A 101 29.02 14.73 7.58
N LYS A 102 28.67 13.85 6.62
CA LYS A 102 28.14 14.24 5.32
C LYS A 102 26.79 14.97 5.42
N LEU A 103 25.91 14.51 6.29
CA LEU A 103 24.64 15.16 6.59
C LEU A 103 24.78 16.45 7.44
N LYS A 104 25.99 16.78 7.90
CA LYS A 104 26.29 17.93 8.77
C LYS A 104 25.39 18.00 10.00
N THR A 105 24.99 16.84 10.53
CA THR A 105 24.14 16.75 11.72
C THR A 105 24.73 15.79 12.74
N LYS A 106 24.62 16.17 14.02
CA LYS A 106 24.90 15.27 15.16
C LYS A 106 23.61 14.66 15.72
N ILE A 107 22.46 15.23 15.38
CA ILE A 107 21.15 14.80 15.83
C ILE A 107 20.57 13.86 14.77
N TYR A 108 20.17 12.68 15.21
CA TYR A 108 19.53 11.66 14.38
C TYR A 108 18.38 11.00 15.16
N PRO A 109 17.40 10.40 14.47
CA PRO A 109 16.24 9.77 15.13
C PRO A 109 16.61 8.59 16.02
N ASP A 110 15.82 8.37 17.08
CA ASP A 110 16.02 7.28 18.05
C ASP A 110 15.93 5.88 17.41
N LEU A 111 15.15 5.75 16.34
CA LEU A 111 14.92 4.47 15.67
C LEU A 111 15.06 4.61 14.16
N ILE A 112 16.13 4.04 13.61
CA ILE A 112 16.36 4.00 12.17
C ILE A 112 16.42 2.53 11.75
N LYS A 113 15.35 2.09 11.11
CA LYS A 113 15.17 0.72 10.61
C LYS A 113 15.80 0.51 9.24
N GLY A 114 16.57 -0.56 9.10
CA GLY A 114 17.08 -1.08 7.82
C GLY A 114 16.41 -2.40 7.43
N VAL A 115 17.02 -3.11 6.49
CA VAL A 115 16.57 -4.45 6.04
C VAL A 115 17.42 -5.55 6.70
N ARG A 116 16.89 -6.77 6.84
CA ARG A 116 17.68 -7.91 7.37
C ARG A 116 18.86 -8.25 6.45
N GLY A 117 18.62 -8.18 5.15
CA GLY A 117 19.58 -8.37 4.07
C GLY A 117 18.99 -7.76 2.80
N THR A 118 19.85 -7.37 1.87
CA THR A 118 19.41 -6.93 0.55
C THR A 118 18.96 -8.14 -0.28
N THR A 119 17.92 -7.96 -1.09
CA THR A 119 17.34 -9.03 -1.94
C THR A 119 17.71 -8.90 -3.42
N ASN A 120 18.45 -7.85 -3.78
CA ASN A 120 18.92 -7.62 -5.13
C ASN A 120 20.11 -8.53 -5.48
N LYS A 121 20.22 -8.90 -6.76
CA LYS A 121 21.24 -9.82 -7.30
C LYS A 121 22.67 -9.49 -6.84
N ARG A 122 23.00 -8.19 -6.80
CA ARG A 122 24.35 -7.71 -6.49
C ARG A 122 24.59 -7.36 -5.02
N HIS A 123 23.57 -7.50 -4.17
CA HIS A 123 23.64 -7.09 -2.76
C HIS A 123 24.19 -5.66 -2.55
N ILE A 124 23.79 -4.74 -3.45
CA ILE A 124 24.16 -3.32 -3.36
C ILE A 124 23.20 -2.63 -2.40
N PRO A 125 23.66 -2.07 -1.28
CA PRO A 125 22.81 -1.35 -0.35
C PRO A 125 22.47 0.06 -0.87
N GLU A 126 21.35 0.59 -0.41
CA GLU A 126 21.06 2.02 -0.53
C GLU A 126 21.99 2.82 0.41
N HIS A 127 22.32 4.06 0.02
CA HIS A 127 23.16 4.93 0.84
C HIS A 127 22.51 5.22 2.20
N LEU A 128 23.27 5.02 3.29
CA LEU A 128 22.77 5.12 4.67
C LEU A 128 22.17 6.49 5.02
N ALA A 129 22.69 7.56 4.41
CA ALA A 129 22.14 8.91 4.54
C ALA A 129 20.63 8.97 4.23
N LYS A 130 20.18 8.28 3.18
CA LYS A 130 18.77 8.25 2.78
C LYS A 130 17.90 7.63 3.89
N ALA A 131 18.38 6.56 4.53
CA ALA A 131 17.69 5.94 5.66
C ALA A 131 17.53 6.88 6.87
N ILE A 132 18.56 7.65 7.20
CA ILE A 132 18.53 8.64 8.28
C ILE A 132 17.54 9.77 7.95
N LEU A 133 17.59 10.30 6.73
CA LEU A 133 16.69 11.37 6.28
C LEU A 133 15.23 10.89 6.21
N ARG A 134 14.97 9.68 5.71
CA ARG A 134 13.60 9.10 5.73
C ARG A 134 13.08 8.90 7.16
N ALA A 135 13.93 8.45 8.08
CA ALA A 135 13.55 8.33 9.49
C ALA A 135 13.28 9.70 10.13
N LYS A 136 14.06 10.73 9.80
CA LYS A 136 13.85 12.13 10.26
C LYS A 136 12.47 12.64 9.83
N HIS A 137 12.04 12.32 8.63
CA HIS A 137 10.74 12.72 8.07
C HIS A 137 9.64 11.67 8.30
N ASN A 138 9.91 10.60 9.05
CA ASN A 138 8.98 9.51 9.36
C ASN A 138 8.28 8.92 8.13
N ILE A 139 9.03 8.68 7.05
CA ILE A 139 8.56 8.02 5.82
C ILE A 139 9.25 6.67 5.61
N ALA A 140 8.58 5.75 4.92
CA ALA A 140 9.06 4.39 4.69
C ALA A 140 9.50 4.17 3.24
N VAL A 141 10.53 3.36 3.05
CA VAL A 141 11.01 3.00 1.71
C VAL A 141 10.31 1.74 1.19
N ASN A 142 10.06 1.70 -0.12
CA ASN A 142 9.61 0.52 -0.85
C ASN A 142 10.80 -0.28 -1.42
N LYS A 143 10.54 -1.47 -1.97
CA LYS A 143 11.55 -2.41 -2.50
C LYS A 143 12.49 -1.83 -3.56
N ASP A 144 12.07 -0.77 -4.24
CA ASP A 144 12.77 -0.13 -5.35
C ASP A 144 13.43 1.20 -4.97
N GLY A 145 13.35 1.61 -3.69
CA GLY A 145 13.90 2.86 -3.17
C GLY A 145 12.90 4.02 -3.08
N THR A 146 11.72 3.90 -3.69
CA THR A 146 10.70 4.96 -3.69
C THR A 146 9.84 4.96 -2.42
N THR A 147 9.19 6.08 -2.10
CA THR A 147 8.22 6.26 -1.01
C THR A 147 6.83 6.34 -1.63
N ARG A 148 5.97 5.36 -1.35
CA ARG A 148 4.68 5.21 -2.04
C ARG A 148 3.49 5.38 -1.11
N TYR A 149 2.42 5.95 -1.65
CA TYR A 149 1.12 6.05 -1.00
C TYR A 149 0.11 5.19 -1.73
N ASP A 150 -0.46 4.18 -1.08
CA ASP A 150 -1.50 3.33 -1.66
C ASP A 150 -2.87 3.96 -1.45
N CYS A 151 -3.66 4.06 -2.50
CA CYS A 151 -5.01 4.59 -2.46
C CYS A 151 -5.98 3.83 -3.37
N SER A 152 -7.24 3.72 -2.95
CA SER A 152 -8.34 3.21 -3.77
C SER A 152 -8.66 4.18 -4.90
N GLU A 153 -9.07 3.64 -6.03
CA GLU A 153 -9.37 4.39 -7.24
C GLU A 153 -10.85 4.78 -7.31
N ILE A 154 -11.13 6.03 -7.66
CA ILE A 154 -12.44 6.46 -8.13
C ILE A 154 -12.23 7.37 -9.35
N ALA A 155 -12.99 7.11 -10.41
CA ALA A 155 -12.96 7.93 -11.61
C ALA A 155 -13.91 9.13 -11.47
N ILE A 156 -13.45 10.32 -11.85
CA ILE A 156 -14.29 11.52 -11.99
C ILE A 156 -13.92 12.24 -13.27
N THR A 157 -14.87 12.93 -13.88
CA THR A 157 -14.63 13.80 -15.05
C THR A 157 -14.81 15.27 -14.73
N HIS A 158 -15.48 15.59 -13.61
CA HIS A 158 -15.81 16.95 -13.22
C HIS A 158 -15.61 17.15 -11.73
N PHE A 159 -15.35 18.39 -11.32
CA PHE A 159 -15.23 18.79 -9.92
C PHE A 159 -15.63 20.25 -9.74
N LYS A 160 -15.94 20.64 -8.50
CA LYS A 160 -16.13 22.03 -8.08
C LYS A 160 -14.91 22.48 -7.27
N PRO A 161 -14.36 23.69 -7.46
CA PRO A 161 -13.20 24.18 -6.72
C PRO A 161 -13.34 24.06 -5.19
N GLU A 162 -14.54 24.29 -4.64
CA GLU A 162 -14.81 24.16 -3.20
C GLU A 162 -14.65 22.74 -2.66
N GLU A 163 -14.84 21.72 -3.50
CA GLU A 163 -14.75 20.32 -3.10
C GLU A 163 -13.31 19.89 -2.86
N ILE A 164 -12.38 20.47 -3.62
CA ILE A 164 -10.96 20.10 -3.60
C ILE A 164 -10.10 21.06 -2.77
N GLY A 165 -10.70 22.15 -2.29
CA GLY A 165 -10.07 23.14 -1.40
C GLY A 165 -9.00 24.01 -2.08
N THR A 166 -9.03 24.12 -3.40
CA THR A 166 -8.02 24.87 -4.18
C THR A 166 -8.53 26.27 -4.54
N PRO A 167 -7.74 27.34 -4.31
CA PRO A 167 -8.13 28.70 -4.68
C PRO A 167 -8.37 28.86 -6.19
N LEU A 168 -9.35 29.67 -6.56
CA LEU A 168 -9.68 29.95 -7.96
C LEU A 168 -8.49 30.49 -8.76
N GLN A 169 -7.67 31.33 -8.14
CA GLN A 169 -6.48 31.91 -8.78
C GLN A 169 -5.46 30.81 -9.15
N THR A 170 -5.22 29.87 -8.25
CA THR A 170 -4.34 28.72 -8.49
C THR A 170 -4.90 27.83 -9.59
N LEU A 171 -6.21 27.57 -9.63
CA LEU A 171 -6.82 26.81 -10.72
C LEU A 171 -6.67 27.51 -12.08
N LYS A 172 -6.81 28.83 -12.14
CA LYS A 172 -6.55 29.61 -13.36
C LYS A 172 -5.10 29.49 -13.82
N GLU A 173 -4.14 29.55 -12.91
CA GLU A 173 -2.71 29.35 -13.20
C GLU A 173 -2.42 27.93 -13.70
N LEU A 174 -3.19 26.93 -13.24
CA LEU A 174 -3.09 25.55 -13.71
C LEU A 174 -3.74 25.30 -15.09
N GLY A 175 -4.48 26.28 -15.62
CA GLY A 175 -5.13 26.24 -16.94
C GLY A 175 -6.66 26.19 -16.93
N TYR A 176 -7.30 26.11 -15.76
CA TYR A 176 -8.75 26.09 -15.63
C TYR A 176 -9.34 27.50 -15.77
N THR A 177 -9.83 27.83 -16.96
CA THR A 177 -10.28 29.19 -17.31
C THR A 177 -11.79 29.34 -17.37
N HIS A 178 -12.50 28.31 -17.83
CA HIS A 178 -13.94 28.30 -18.05
C HIS A 178 -14.60 27.08 -17.40
N ASP A 179 -15.88 27.19 -17.09
CA ASP A 179 -16.72 26.08 -16.61
C ASP A 179 -17.33 25.26 -17.76
N ILE A 180 -18.11 24.24 -17.40
CA ILE A 180 -18.83 23.37 -18.35
C ILE A 180 -19.83 24.10 -19.26
N HIS A 181 -20.19 25.35 -18.94
CA HIS A 181 -21.08 26.20 -19.73
C HIS A 181 -20.31 27.28 -20.50
N HIS A 182 -18.98 27.13 -20.60
CA HIS A 182 -18.05 28.08 -21.20
C HIS A 182 -18.08 29.47 -20.55
N GLN A 183 -18.54 29.57 -19.29
CA GLN A 183 -18.50 30.81 -18.54
C GLN A 183 -17.15 30.97 -17.83
N PRO A 184 -16.59 32.18 -17.73
CA PRO A 184 -15.34 32.41 -17.00
C PRO A 184 -15.42 31.94 -15.55
N LEU A 185 -14.31 31.36 -15.06
CA LEU A 185 -14.20 30.91 -13.67
C LEU A 185 -14.20 32.11 -12.70
N THR A 186 -15.27 32.26 -11.95
CA THR A 186 -15.52 33.37 -11.01
C THR A 186 -16.03 32.91 -9.64
N SER A 187 -16.63 31.73 -9.55
CA SER A 187 -17.21 31.17 -8.33
C SER A 187 -16.64 29.80 -7.99
N PRO A 188 -16.44 29.47 -6.69
CA PRO A 188 -15.97 28.15 -6.27
C PRO A 188 -17.00 27.02 -6.40
N THR A 189 -18.25 27.36 -6.71
CA THR A 189 -19.36 26.41 -6.93
C THR A 189 -19.53 26.00 -8.40
N GLN A 190 -18.79 26.63 -9.32
CA GLN A 190 -18.82 26.28 -10.73
C GLN A 190 -18.23 24.90 -10.96
N THR A 191 -18.88 24.10 -11.79
CA THR A 191 -18.38 22.78 -12.18
C THR A 191 -17.38 22.93 -13.32
N LEU A 192 -16.19 22.39 -13.13
CA LEU A 192 -15.10 22.37 -14.10
C LEU A 192 -14.93 20.95 -14.64
N GLU A 193 -14.57 20.83 -15.92
CA GLU A 193 -14.15 19.56 -16.52
C GLU A 193 -12.69 19.29 -16.15
N LEU A 194 -12.40 18.09 -15.62
CA LEU A 194 -11.09 17.67 -15.15
C LEU A 194 -10.16 17.34 -16.32
N LEU A 195 -8.98 17.94 -16.35
CA LEU A 195 -7.99 17.62 -17.38
C LEU A 195 -7.46 16.18 -17.22
N PRO A 196 -7.15 15.45 -18.30
CA PRO A 196 -6.89 14.00 -18.28
C PRO A 196 -5.78 13.50 -17.34
N GLN A 197 -4.76 14.32 -17.05
CA GLN A 197 -3.62 13.96 -16.19
C GLN A 197 -3.63 14.71 -14.85
N ASP A 198 -4.70 15.45 -14.55
CA ASP A 198 -4.87 16.10 -13.26
C ASP A 198 -5.56 15.15 -12.27
N ILE A 199 -5.13 15.24 -11.02
CA ILE A 199 -5.59 14.35 -9.95
C ILE A 199 -5.92 15.12 -8.67
N ILE A 200 -6.82 14.55 -7.88
CA ILE A 200 -7.15 15.02 -6.54
C ILE A 200 -6.77 13.92 -5.56
N ILE A 201 -5.91 14.24 -4.60
CA ILE A 201 -5.34 13.25 -3.68
C ILE A 201 -6.18 13.07 -2.41
N PRO A 202 -6.19 11.86 -1.78
CA PRO A 202 -7.00 11.59 -0.59
C PRO A 202 -6.40 12.16 0.70
N CYS A 203 -7.23 12.88 1.45
CA CYS A 203 -6.89 13.59 2.69
C CYS A 203 -8.05 13.46 3.70
N CYS A 204 -8.43 12.21 4.00
CA CYS A 204 -9.57 11.93 4.87
C CYS A 204 -9.28 12.22 6.35
N PRO A 205 -10.04 13.12 7.00
CA PRO A 205 -9.83 13.48 8.41
C PRO A 205 -10.29 12.39 9.40
N HIS A 206 -11.12 11.43 8.94
CA HIS A 206 -11.66 10.35 9.78
C HIS A 206 -10.94 9.01 9.58
N SER A 207 -9.94 8.97 8.70
CA SER A 207 -9.13 7.78 8.49
C SER A 207 -8.23 7.53 9.71
N PRO A 208 -8.07 6.28 10.17
CA PRO A 208 -7.05 5.94 11.17
C PRO A 208 -5.62 6.00 10.60
N GLU A 209 -5.47 6.08 9.28
CA GLU A 209 -4.20 6.16 8.57
C GLU A 209 -3.93 7.60 8.12
N GLU A 210 -2.65 7.98 8.09
CA GLU A 210 -2.18 9.32 7.68
C GLU A 210 -2.59 9.67 6.22
N GLY A 211 -2.98 10.92 5.99
CA GLY A 211 -3.42 11.43 4.68
C GLY A 211 -2.28 11.53 3.65
N ALA A 212 -2.63 11.53 2.36
CA ALA A 212 -1.64 11.60 1.28
C ALA A 212 -0.88 12.93 1.31
N ASP A 213 -1.55 14.03 1.65
CA ASP A 213 -0.96 15.36 1.87
C ASP A 213 0.19 15.31 2.88
N GLU A 214 0.02 14.59 3.99
CA GLU A 214 1.03 14.52 5.05
C GLU A 214 2.25 13.71 4.62
N ILE A 215 2.02 12.59 3.93
CA ILE A 215 3.10 11.73 3.47
C ILE A 215 3.87 12.42 2.36
N LEU A 216 3.19 12.93 1.32
CA LEU A 216 3.83 13.57 0.18
C LEU A 216 4.57 14.85 0.58
N PHE A 217 4.01 15.65 1.50
CA PHE A 217 4.72 16.82 2.04
C PHE A 217 6.00 16.43 2.78
N ARG A 218 5.97 15.36 3.59
CA ARG A 218 7.20 14.87 4.26
C ARG A 218 8.19 14.28 3.27
N THR A 219 7.71 13.64 2.21
CA THR A 219 8.56 13.17 1.10
C THR A 219 9.22 14.33 0.36
N SER A 220 8.53 15.45 0.13
CA SER A 220 9.14 16.63 -0.50
C SER A 220 10.25 17.24 0.36
N LYS A 221 10.05 17.29 1.69
CA LYS A 221 11.09 17.71 2.66
C LYS A 221 12.28 16.75 2.72
N PHE A 222 12.02 15.45 2.60
CA PHE A 222 13.07 14.45 2.46
C PHE A 222 13.89 14.69 1.19
N ILE A 223 13.26 14.92 0.05
CA ILE A 223 13.94 15.18 -1.24
C ILE A 223 14.76 16.46 -1.18
N ASP A 224 14.24 17.54 -0.58
CA ASP A 224 14.96 18.79 -0.42
C ASP A 224 16.23 18.63 0.45
N ASP A 225 16.10 17.91 1.56
CA ASP A 225 17.25 17.58 2.42
C ASP A 225 18.24 16.65 1.70
N GLU A 226 17.74 15.69 0.91
CA GLU A 226 18.55 14.79 0.11
C GLU A 226 19.38 15.56 -0.93
N LEU A 227 18.75 16.46 -1.69
CA LEU A 227 19.41 17.34 -2.66
C LEU A 227 20.46 18.21 -1.98
N ARG A 228 20.12 18.83 -0.84
CA ARG A 228 21.02 19.72 -0.10
C ARG A 228 22.25 19.00 0.47
N TYR A 229 22.03 17.90 1.18
CA TYR A 229 23.07 17.27 1.98
C TYR A 229 23.82 16.15 1.25
N LEU A 230 23.12 15.35 0.44
CA LEU A 230 23.74 14.22 -0.26
C LEU A 230 24.30 14.62 -1.63
N TYR A 231 23.57 15.47 -2.36
CA TYR A 231 23.92 15.86 -3.72
C TYR A 231 24.52 17.27 -3.84
N HIS A 232 24.50 18.07 -2.77
CA HIS A 232 25.00 19.46 -2.74
C HIS A 232 24.34 20.37 -3.78
N LEU A 233 23.04 20.15 -4.04
CA LEU A 233 22.20 20.92 -4.93
C LEU A 233 21.23 21.80 -4.14
N LYS A 234 20.62 22.77 -4.82
CA LYS A 234 19.53 23.56 -4.24
C LYS A 234 18.30 22.66 -4.01
N PRO A 235 17.52 22.91 -2.94
CA PRO A 235 16.20 22.29 -2.78
C PRO A 235 15.33 22.48 -4.02
N TYR A 236 14.50 21.50 -4.34
CA TYR A 236 13.63 21.54 -5.51
C TYR A 236 12.24 22.04 -5.16
N TYR A 237 11.61 21.44 -4.15
CA TYR A 237 10.21 21.68 -3.81
C TYR A 237 10.05 22.92 -2.94
N ASN A 238 10.83 23.02 -1.85
CA ASN A 238 10.80 24.14 -0.92
C ASN A 238 9.39 24.51 -0.39
N LEU A 239 8.47 23.54 -0.32
CA LEU A 239 7.06 23.77 0.08
C LEU A 239 6.94 24.25 1.53
N THR A 240 6.14 25.26 1.81
CA THR A 240 5.94 25.72 3.19
C THR A 240 4.76 25.04 3.87
N SER A 241 3.75 24.71 3.08
CA SER A 241 2.49 24.13 3.50
C SER A 241 2.14 22.91 2.65
N LYS A 242 1.27 22.05 3.19
CA LYS A 242 0.70 20.93 2.43
C LYS A 242 -0.10 21.40 1.22
N LYS A 243 -0.70 22.60 1.29
CA LYS A 243 -1.45 23.21 0.18
C LYS A 243 -0.56 23.49 -1.04
N ASP A 244 0.74 23.69 -0.81
CA ASP A 244 1.71 23.98 -1.87
C ASP A 244 2.02 22.72 -2.71
N LEU A 245 1.49 21.55 -2.34
CA LEU A 245 1.53 20.35 -3.20
C LEU A 245 0.71 20.52 -4.48
N VAL A 246 -0.23 21.47 -4.53
CA VAL A 246 -1.00 21.76 -5.74
C VAL A 246 -0.07 22.29 -6.83
N GLY A 247 -0.14 21.69 -8.01
CA GLY A 247 0.75 21.95 -9.15
C GLY A 247 1.93 20.98 -9.23
N GLU A 248 2.24 20.26 -8.15
CA GLU A 248 3.36 19.33 -8.15
C GLU A 248 3.05 18.06 -8.94
N LEU A 249 4.10 17.52 -9.57
CA LEU A 249 4.02 16.33 -10.40
C LEU A 249 4.23 15.05 -9.58
N ILE A 250 3.39 14.06 -9.86
CA ILE A 250 3.45 12.73 -9.28
C ILE A 250 3.48 11.65 -10.34
N LEU A 251 3.80 10.45 -9.91
CA LEU A 251 3.72 9.22 -10.67
C LEU A 251 2.61 8.35 -10.10
N GLY A 252 1.62 8.04 -10.93
CA GLY A 252 0.65 6.98 -10.68
C GLY A 252 1.19 5.64 -11.17
N LEU A 253 1.12 4.60 -10.34
CA LEU A 253 1.53 3.26 -10.71
C LEU A 253 0.60 2.22 -10.11
N ALA A 254 0.07 1.36 -10.97
CA ALA A 254 -0.75 0.22 -10.58
C ALA A 254 0.13 -0.97 -10.12
N PRO A 255 -0.34 -1.75 -9.13
CA PRO A 255 0.15 -3.10 -8.90
C PRO A 255 0.17 -3.92 -10.19
N HIS A 256 1.19 -4.76 -10.36
CA HIS A 256 1.36 -5.63 -11.53
C HIS A 256 1.64 -4.91 -12.87
N THR A 257 1.90 -3.60 -12.86
CA THR A 257 2.39 -2.89 -14.06
C THR A 257 3.81 -2.37 -13.87
N SER A 258 4.42 -1.83 -14.93
CA SER A 258 5.78 -1.26 -14.87
C SER A 258 5.92 0.08 -15.57
N ALA A 259 4.81 0.62 -16.08
CA ALA A 259 4.72 1.93 -16.68
C ALA A 259 4.03 2.86 -15.67
N ALA A 260 4.77 3.85 -15.19
CA ALA A 260 4.21 4.92 -14.37
C ALA A 260 3.62 5.99 -15.26
N ILE A 261 2.48 6.56 -14.85
CA ILE A 261 1.80 7.64 -15.55
C ILE A 261 2.06 8.95 -14.81
N LEU A 262 2.51 9.96 -15.53
CA LEU A 262 2.69 11.30 -14.98
C LEU A 262 1.33 11.94 -14.70
N GLY A 263 1.14 12.45 -13.50
CA GLY A 263 -0.03 13.24 -13.13
C GLY A 263 0.35 14.51 -12.38
N ARG A 264 -0.58 15.45 -12.27
CA ARG A 264 -0.42 16.72 -11.57
C ARG A 264 -1.49 16.88 -10.50
N ILE A 265 -1.08 17.22 -9.28
CA ILE A 265 -2.01 17.44 -8.17
C ILE A 265 -2.75 18.76 -8.37
N ILE A 266 -4.08 18.75 -8.33
CA ILE A 266 -4.88 19.97 -8.41
C ILE A 266 -5.64 20.31 -7.13
N GLY A 267 -5.72 19.38 -6.17
CA GLY A 267 -6.35 19.61 -4.88
C GLY A 267 -6.47 18.34 -4.03
N PHE A 268 -7.30 18.43 -2.99
CA PHE A 268 -7.40 17.44 -1.93
C PHE A 268 -8.85 17.00 -1.69
N SER A 269 -9.10 15.71 -1.67
CA SER A 269 -10.41 15.13 -1.34
C SER A 269 -10.44 14.68 0.12
N LYS A 270 -11.58 14.80 0.79
CA LYS A 270 -11.82 14.22 2.12
C LYS A 270 -12.10 12.71 2.05
N THR A 271 -12.24 12.14 0.85
CA THR A 271 -12.37 10.69 0.67
C THR A 271 -11.03 9.98 0.89
N GLN A 272 -11.08 8.65 1.02
CA GLN A 272 -9.89 7.79 1.06
C GLN A 272 -9.58 7.20 -0.32
N THR A 273 -9.89 7.94 -1.37
CA THR A 273 -9.70 7.56 -2.77
C THR A 273 -8.98 8.67 -3.50
N PHE A 274 -8.06 8.33 -4.41
CA PHE A 274 -7.57 9.37 -5.32
C PHE A 274 -8.51 9.45 -6.50
N LEU A 275 -8.92 10.69 -6.80
CA LEU A 275 -9.86 10.99 -7.86
C LEU A 275 -9.06 11.44 -9.08
N ALA A 276 -9.30 10.80 -10.21
CA ALA A 276 -8.61 11.11 -11.46
C ALA A 276 -9.55 10.85 -12.63
N HIS A 277 -9.17 11.41 -13.79
CA HIS A 277 -9.87 11.16 -15.04
C HIS A 277 -9.90 9.66 -15.38
N PRO A 278 -11.00 9.09 -15.92
CA PRO A 278 -11.04 7.68 -16.33
C PRO A 278 -9.86 7.25 -17.21
N PHE A 279 -9.41 8.13 -18.11
CA PHE A 279 -8.21 7.90 -18.91
C PHE A 279 -6.95 7.65 -18.08
N PHE A 280 -6.76 8.38 -16.97
CA PHE A 280 -5.60 8.20 -16.11
C PHE A 280 -5.59 6.80 -15.47
N HIS A 281 -6.74 6.34 -14.98
CA HIS A 281 -6.92 4.99 -14.45
C HIS A 281 -6.69 3.94 -15.54
N ALA A 282 -7.32 4.09 -16.71
CA ALA A 282 -7.16 3.18 -17.84
C ALA A 282 -5.70 3.11 -18.33
N ALA A 283 -4.97 4.23 -18.34
CA ALA A 283 -3.54 4.28 -18.68
C ALA A 283 -2.69 3.49 -17.70
N MET A 284 -3.10 3.42 -16.42
CA MET A 284 -2.49 2.55 -15.42
C MET A 284 -2.94 1.09 -15.51
N ARG A 285 -3.76 0.72 -16.51
CA ARG A 285 -4.41 -0.60 -16.65
C ARG A 285 -5.38 -0.90 -15.51
N ARG A 286 -6.28 0.04 -15.25
CA ARG A 286 -7.28 -0.05 -14.20
C ARG A 286 -8.68 0.26 -14.70
N ASP A 287 -9.63 -0.52 -14.18
CA ASP A 287 -11.04 -0.47 -14.56
C ASP A 287 -11.89 0.37 -13.58
N ALA A 288 -11.27 0.88 -12.52
CA ALA A 288 -11.94 1.62 -11.43
C ALA A 288 -13.07 0.83 -10.74
N ASP A 289 -12.92 -0.49 -10.61
CA ASP A 289 -13.88 -1.42 -9.99
C ASP A 289 -13.61 -1.68 -8.49
N GLY A 290 -12.86 -0.78 -7.83
CA GLY A 290 -12.42 -0.92 -6.44
C GLY A 290 -10.98 -1.40 -6.29
N ASP A 291 -10.21 -1.33 -7.37
CA ASP A 291 -8.77 -1.52 -7.38
C ASP A 291 -8.01 -0.47 -6.55
N GLU A 292 -6.75 -0.79 -6.28
CA GLU A 292 -5.82 0.09 -5.59
C GLU A 292 -4.63 0.39 -6.50
N SER A 293 -4.24 1.65 -6.56
CA SER A 293 -2.98 2.08 -7.14
C SER A 293 -2.14 2.81 -6.11
N CYS A 294 -0.91 3.15 -6.50
CA CYS A 294 -0.05 3.97 -5.68
C CYS A 294 0.35 5.24 -6.39
N ILE A 295 0.54 6.29 -5.59
CA ILE A 295 1.07 7.57 -6.03
C ILE A 295 2.37 7.89 -5.27
N PHE A 296 3.29 8.57 -5.93
CA PHE A 296 4.53 9.07 -5.34
C PHE A 296 5.08 10.26 -6.12
N LEU A 297 5.88 11.11 -5.48
CA LEU A 297 6.41 12.32 -6.10
C LEU A 297 7.35 11.99 -7.27
N LEU A 298 7.28 12.78 -8.35
CA LEU A 298 8.12 12.59 -9.54
C LEU A 298 9.62 12.58 -9.22
N MET A 299 10.08 13.53 -8.42
CA MET A 299 11.50 13.64 -8.05
C MET A 299 11.96 12.49 -7.15
N ASP A 300 11.06 11.89 -6.35
CA ASP A 300 11.39 10.67 -5.61
C ASP A 300 11.66 9.51 -6.57
N GLY A 301 10.82 9.39 -7.61
CA GLY A 301 11.04 8.46 -8.71
C GLY A 301 12.41 8.64 -9.37
N PHE A 302 12.84 9.86 -9.66
CA PHE A 302 14.14 10.08 -10.32
C PHE A 302 15.36 9.88 -9.41
N LEU A 303 15.31 10.31 -8.16
CA LEU A 303 16.48 10.29 -7.26
C LEU A 303 16.66 8.97 -6.52
N ASN A 304 15.56 8.28 -6.22
CA ASN A 304 15.56 7.15 -5.29
C ASN A 304 15.30 5.81 -5.94
N PHE A 305 14.67 5.77 -7.12
CA PHE A 305 14.51 4.53 -7.86
C PHE A 305 15.84 3.99 -8.39
N SER A 306 16.04 2.68 -8.28
CA SER A 306 17.07 2.00 -9.06
C SER A 306 16.66 0.57 -9.41
N LYS A 307 16.86 0.16 -10.66
CA LYS A 307 16.74 -1.25 -11.08
C LYS A 307 17.66 -2.16 -10.28
N LEU A 308 18.79 -1.62 -9.78
CA LEU A 308 19.73 -2.37 -8.95
C LEU A 308 19.17 -2.73 -7.57
N TYR A 309 18.10 -2.10 -7.09
CA TYR A 309 17.45 -2.45 -5.82
C TYR A 309 16.40 -3.55 -5.95
N LEU A 310 15.93 -3.80 -7.18
CA LEU A 310 14.88 -4.78 -7.41
C LEU A 310 15.36 -6.21 -7.05
N PRO A 311 14.50 -7.03 -6.44
CA PRO A 311 14.81 -8.44 -6.17
C PRO A 311 15.13 -9.24 -7.44
N GLU A 312 15.84 -10.36 -7.32
CA GLU A 312 16.11 -11.26 -8.45
C GLU A 312 14.97 -12.26 -8.74
N SER A 313 14.02 -12.41 -7.82
CA SER A 313 12.90 -13.35 -7.96
C SER A 313 11.99 -13.03 -9.15
N ARG A 314 11.41 -14.06 -9.78
CA ARG A 314 10.40 -13.89 -10.85
C ARG A 314 9.28 -12.93 -10.41
N GLY A 315 8.97 -11.95 -11.25
CA GLY A 315 7.95 -10.92 -10.97
C GLY A 315 8.45 -9.73 -10.14
N SER A 316 9.74 -9.64 -9.84
CA SER A 316 10.31 -8.51 -9.08
C SER A 316 10.24 -7.17 -9.79
N SER A 317 10.28 -7.18 -11.13
CA SER A 317 10.12 -6.04 -12.02
C SER A 317 8.70 -5.48 -12.05
N MET A 318 7.70 -6.31 -11.73
CA MET A 318 6.32 -5.87 -11.63
C MET A 318 6.18 -4.92 -10.43
N ASP A 319 5.32 -3.92 -10.57
CA ASP A 319 5.12 -2.87 -9.55
C ASP A 319 6.40 -2.06 -9.29
N ALA A 320 7.18 -1.78 -10.35
CA ALA A 320 8.33 -0.87 -10.35
C ALA A 320 8.23 0.09 -11.56
N PRO A 321 8.53 1.40 -11.41
CA PRO A 321 8.40 2.38 -12.49
C PRO A 321 9.56 2.26 -13.48
N LEU A 322 9.52 1.25 -14.35
CA LEU A 322 10.58 0.99 -15.34
C LEU A 322 10.50 1.92 -16.55
N VAL A 323 9.29 2.39 -16.87
CA VAL A 323 8.99 3.30 -17.97
C VAL A 323 8.07 4.40 -17.43
N LEU A 324 8.21 5.62 -17.97
CA LEU A 324 7.37 6.77 -17.65
C LEU A 324 6.59 7.18 -18.90
N THR A 325 5.26 7.17 -18.79
CA THR A 325 4.36 7.79 -19.76
C THR A 325 4.09 9.22 -19.31
N TYR A 326 4.66 10.19 -20.01
CA TYR A 326 4.54 11.61 -19.66
C TYR A 326 3.33 12.29 -20.31
N LEU A 327 2.92 11.81 -21.49
CA LEU A 327 1.75 12.30 -22.23
C LEU A 327 0.74 11.17 -22.35
N LEU A 328 -0.49 11.42 -21.90
CA LEU A 328 -1.57 10.44 -22.01
C LEU A 328 -2.22 10.55 -23.39
N ASN A 329 -2.15 9.47 -24.18
CA ASN A 329 -2.90 9.35 -25.42
C ASN A 329 -4.15 8.46 -25.21
N PRO A 330 -5.38 9.01 -25.29
CA PRO A 330 -6.61 8.24 -25.09
C PRO A 330 -6.77 7.08 -26.08
N SER A 331 -6.15 7.09 -27.25
CA SER A 331 -6.25 5.94 -28.17
C SER A 331 -5.41 4.72 -27.75
N GLU A 332 -4.47 4.89 -26.81
CA GLU A 332 -3.50 3.86 -26.38
C GLU A 332 -3.84 3.26 -25.01
N VAL A 333 -4.83 3.80 -24.32
CA VAL A 333 -5.28 3.28 -23.03
C VAL A 333 -6.15 2.04 -23.20
N ASP A 334 -6.51 1.42 -22.08
CA ASP A 334 -7.35 0.24 -22.05
C ASP A 334 -8.75 0.47 -22.65
N ASP A 335 -9.33 -0.56 -23.29
CA ASP A 335 -10.53 -0.42 -24.12
C ASP A 335 -11.83 -0.27 -23.31
N MET A 336 -11.82 -0.63 -22.02
CA MET A 336 -12.97 -0.45 -21.14
C MET A 336 -13.46 1.00 -21.09
N VAL A 337 -12.53 1.96 -21.09
CA VAL A 337 -12.87 3.40 -21.03
C VAL A 337 -13.61 3.87 -22.28
N PHE A 338 -13.45 3.19 -23.41
CA PHE A 338 -14.09 3.55 -24.68
C PHE A 338 -15.61 3.34 -24.63
N ASN A 339 -16.09 2.52 -23.71
CA ASN A 339 -17.51 2.24 -23.51
C ASN A 339 -18.19 3.21 -22.53
N LEU A 340 -17.51 4.26 -22.05
CA LEU A 340 -18.14 5.28 -21.22
C LEU A 340 -19.02 6.21 -22.06
N ASP A 341 -20.24 6.43 -21.56
CA ASP A 341 -21.18 7.39 -22.14
C ASP A 341 -20.70 8.82 -21.94
N ARG A 342 -20.76 9.63 -23.00
CA ARG A 342 -20.42 11.06 -22.98
C ARG A 342 -21.64 11.98 -22.94
N ALA A 343 -22.85 11.43 -23.00
CA ALA A 343 -24.06 12.23 -23.15
C ALA A 343 -24.41 13.01 -21.86
N TRP A 344 -24.70 14.30 -22.01
CA TRP A 344 -25.27 15.15 -20.94
C TRP A 344 -26.67 14.70 -20.50
N ARG A 345 -27.41 14.05 -21.41
CA ARG A 345 -28.73 13.50 -21.14
C ARG A 345 -28.97 12.30 -22.03
N TYR A 346 -29.50 11.23 -21.46
CA TYR A 346 -29.89 10.07 -22.25
C TYR A 346 -31.10 10.36 -23.16
N PRO A 347 -31.10 9.85 -24.40
CA PRO A 347 -32.21 10.01 -25.33
C PRO A 347 -33.44 9.21 -24.88
N LEU A 348 -34.64 9.67 -25.27
CA LEU A 348 -35.90 8.97 -24.97
C LEU A 348 -35.91 7.52 -25.49
N GLU A 349 -35.21 7.27 -26.60
CA GLU A 349 -35.09 5.96 -27.22
C GLU A 349 -34.48 4.93 -26.28
N LEU A 350 -33.49 5.30 -25.46
CA LEU A 350 -32.88 4.42 -24.47
C LEU A 350 -33.91 3.88 -23.49
N TYR A 351 -34.75 4.76 -22.93
CA TYR A 351 -35.78 4.38 -21.97
C TYR A 351 -36.85 3.48 -22.59
N LYS A 352 -37.24 3.75 -23.84
CA LYS A 352 -38.19 2.90 -24.59
C LYS A 352 -37.60 1.52 -24.90
N ALA A 353 -36.33 1.47 -25.28
CA ALA A 353 -35.61 0.22 -25.56
C ALA A 353 -35.42 -0.63 -24.30
N ALA A 354 -35.07 -0.01 -23.17
CA ALA A 354 -34.96 -0.68 -21.88
C ALA A 354 -36.29 -1.33 -21.45
N ARG A 355 -37.43 -0.64 -21.64
CA ARG A 355 -38.77 -1.20 -21.38
C ARG A 355 -39.08 -2.44 -22.25
N ALA A 356 -38.49 -2.51 -23.44
CA ALA A 356 -38.65 -3.64 -24.36
C ALA A 356 -37.55 -4.72 -24.20
N PHE A 357 -36.68 -4.61 -23.18
CA PHE A 357 -35.55 -5.52 -22.95
C PHE A 357 -34.65 -5.71 -24.20
N LYS A 358 -34.48 -4.65 -24.99
CA LYS A 358 -33.54 -4.66 -26.12
C LYS A 358 -32.10 -4.75 -25.62
N LYS A 359 -31.20 -5.16 -26.52
CA LYS A 359 -29.78 -5.27 -26.20
C LYS A 359 -29.15 -3.86 -26.17
N PRO A 360 -28.08 -3.64 -25.37
CA PRO A 360 -27.51 -2.30 -25.20
C PRO A 360 -26.99 -1.68 -26.50
N TRP A 361 -26.47 -2.48 -27.44
CA TRP A 361 -26.00 -2.03 -28.75
C TRP A 361 -27.12 -1.71 -29.76
N ASP A 362 -28.39 -1.95 -29.41
CA ASP A 362 -29.52 -1.59 -30.27
C ASP A 362 -29.88 -0.09 -30.16
N VAL A 363 -29.30 0.62 -29.19
CA VAL A 363 -29.49 2.07 -28.98
C VAL A 363 -28.16 2.77 -29.17
N LYS A 364 -28.15 3.85 -29.93
CA LYS A 364 -26.96 4.68 -30.11
C LYS A 364 -26.90 5.75 -29.02
N ILE A 365 -25.87 5.67 -28.20
CA ILE A 365 -25.46 6.71 -27.25
C ILE A 365 -24.04 7.11 -27.66
N GLU A 366 -23.72 8.39 -27.53
CA GLU A 366 -22.37 8.89 -27.80
C GLU A 366 -21.40 8.33 -26.76
N LEU A 367 -20.40 7.59 -27.22
CA LEU A 367 -19.37 6.96 -26.40
C LEU A 367 -18.04 7.72 -26.52
N ILE A 368 -17.14 7.50 -25.57
CA ILE A 368 -15.76 7.96 -25.69
C ILE A 368 -15.09 7.45 -26.97
N ALA A 369 -15.37 6.19 -27.35
CA ALA A 369 -14.87 5.57 -28.59
C ALA A 369 -15.10 6.46 -29.83
N ASP A 370 -16.23 7.14 -29.92
CA ASP A 370 -16.67 7.91 -31.09
C ASP A 370 -15.85 9.18 -31.32
N THR A 371 -15.06 9.58 -30.33
CA THR A 371 -14.30 10.84 -30.31
C THR A 371 -12.79 10.65 -30.35
N LEU A 372 -12.31 9.41 -30.34
CA LEU A 372 -10.89 9.10 -30.39
C LEU A 372 -10.24 9.68 -31.66
N ASN A 373 -9.01 10.16 -31.53
CA ASN A 373 -8.25 10.84 -32.60
C ASN A 373 -8.86 12.17 -33.08
N THR A 374 -9.85 12.72 -32.37
CA THR A 374 -10.38 14.06 -32.59
C THR A 374 -9.97 14.99 -31.44
N PRO A 375 -9.97 16.33 -31.62
CA PRO A 375 -9.72 17.26 -30.52
C PRO A 375 -10.68 17.08 -29.33
N ALA A 376 -11.90 16.60 -29.59
CA ALA A 376 -12.90 16.34 -28.56
C ALA A 376 -12.57 15.13 -27.68
N GLN A 377 -11.48 14.39 -27.91
CA GLN A 377 -11.11 13.25 -27.06
C GLN A 377 -10.72 13.65 -25.63
N PHE A 378 -10.36 14.92 -25.39
CA PHE A 378 -9.88 15.41 -24.10
C PHE A 378 -10.90 16.23 -23.32
N GLU A 379 -11.93 16.75 -23.98
CA GLU A 379 -12.88 17.72 -23.45
C GLU A 379 -14.30 17.44 -23.98
N GLY A 380 -15.30 18.02 -23.32
CA GLY A 380 -16.70 17.88 -23.68
C GLY A 380 -17.30 16.52 -23.31
N ILE A 381 -16.82 15.89 -22.23
CA ILE A 381 -17.46 14.70 -21.68
C ILE A 381 -18.65 15.14 -20.83
N GLY A 382 -19.86 14.71 -21.17
CA GLY A 382 -21.05 15.01 -20.37
C GLY A 382 -21.23 14.09 -19.17
N PHE A 383 -22.06 14.52 -18.24
CA PHE A 383 -22.58 13.68 -17.15
C PHE A 383 -24.09 13.91 -16.99
N THR A 384 -24.80 12.90 -16.50
CA THR A 384 -26.28 12.93 -16.45
C THR A 384 -26.85 13.38 -15.10
N HIS A 385 -26.11 13.19 -14.01
CA HIS A 385 -26.56 13.50 -12.65
C HIS A 385 -25.50 14.34 -11.94
N ASP A 386 -25.88 15.52 -11.47
CA ASP A 386 -25.00 16.36 -10.65
C ASP A 386 -24.96 15.85 -9.20
N THR A 387 -23.87 16.17 -8.51
CA THR A 387 -23.71 15.91 -7.08
C THR A 387 -23.51 17.22 -6.32
N THR A 388 -23.98 17.27 -5.08
CA THR A 388 -23.82 18.47 -4.23
C THR A 388 -22.37 18.65 -3.81
N ASN A 389 -21.70 17.56 -3.41
CA ASN A 389 -20.29 17.55 -3.06
C ASN A 389 -19.73 16.13 -3.23
N ILE A 390 -18.61 15.96 -3.95
CA ILE A 390 -17.91 14.65 -4.06
C ILE A 390 -17.46 14.08 -2.71
N ASN A 391 -17.34 14.91 -1.68
CA ASN A 391 -16.98 14.53 -0.31
C ASN A 391 -18.21 14.28 0.58
N ALA A 392 -19.43 14.39 0.06
CA ALA A 392 -20.62 14.13 0.86
C ALA A 392 -20.76 12.62 1.16
N GLY A 393 -21.10 12.29 2.40
CA GLY A 393 -21.38 10.93 2.82
C GLY A 393 -20.40 10.37 3.86
N VAL A 394 -20.32 9.04 3.93
CA VAL A 394 -19.49 8.33 4.91
C VAL A 394 -18.05 8.25 4.41
N LEU A 395 -17.17 9.06 5.02
CA LEU A 395 -15.76 9.20 4.61
C LEU A 395 -14.85 8.04 5.08
N CYS A 396 -15.30 7.28 6.07
CA CYS A 396 -14.60 6.12 6.61
C CYS A 396 -15.62 5.03 6.97
N SER A 397 -15.45 3.85 6.40
CA SER A 397 -16.37 2.73 6.62
C SER A 397 -16.26 2.23 8.07
N ALA A 398 -17.41 1.90 8.66
CA ALA A 398 -17.47 1.32 10.01
C ALA A 398 -16.65 0.03 10.13
N TYR A 399 -16.45 -0.69 9.02
CA TYR A 399 -15.61 -1.88 8.99
C TYR A 399 -14.16 -1.62 9.42
N LYS A 400 -13.63 -0.42 9.18
CA LYS A 400 -12.27 -0.02 9.58
C LYS A 400 -12.20 0.43 11.03
N THR A 401 -13.27 0.99 11.57
CA THR A 401 -13.33 1.50 12.94
C THR A 401 -13.67 0.42 13.96
N LEU A 402 -14.41 -0.63 13.56
CA LEU A 402 -14.75 -1.74 14.46
C LEU A 402 -13.50 -2.60 14.76
N PRO A 403 -13.07 -2.71 16.02
CA PRO A 403 -11.84 -3.41 16.41
C PRO A 403 -11.96 -4.94 16.28
N SER A 404 -13.10 -5.50 16.69
CA SER A 404 -13.25 -6.95 16.82
C SER A 404 -14.05 -7.57 15.67
N MET A 405 -13.76 -8.84 15.37
CA MET A 405 -14.52 -9.60 14.38
C MET A 405 -15.96 -9.82 14.83
N GLN A 406 -16.17 -10.02 16.14
CA GLN A 406 -17.49 -10.18 16.72
C GLN A 406 -18.36 -8.94 16.47
N GLU A 407 -17.84 -7.74 16.73
CA GLU A 407 -18.58 -6.50 16.44
C GLU A 407 -18.86 -6.31 14.95
N LYS A 408 -17.92 -6.71 14.07
CA LYS A 408 -18.14 -6.67 12.62
C LYS A 408 -19.26 -7.61 12.19
N LEU A 409 -19.29 -8.81 12.75
CA LEU A 409 -20.33 -9.80 12.50
C LEU A 409 -21.68 -9.30 13.03
N ASP A 410 -21.72 -8.80 14.26
CA ASP A 410 -22.94 -8.26 14.86
C ASP A 410 -23.46 -7.06 14.06
N GLY A 411 -22.57 -6.18 13.58
CA GLY A 411 -22.91 -5.09 12.67
C GLY A 411 -23.46 -5.57 11.34
N GLN A 412 -22.84 -6.58 10.72
CA GLN A 412 -23.33 -7.20 9.48
C GLN A 412 -24.73 -7.80 9.68
N MET A 413 -24.94 -8.55 10.77
CA MET A 413 -26.24 -9.17 11.05
C MET A 413 -27.32 -8.15 11.44
N ASN A 414 -26.96 -7.07 12.13
CA ASN A 414 -27.87 -5.96 12.41
C ASN A 414 -28.36 -5.30 11.13
N LEU A 415 -27.47 -5.12 10.14
CA LEU A 415 -27.86 -4.66 8.81
C LEU A 415 -28.77 -5.67 8.10
N ALA A 416 -28.46 -6.97 8.16
CA ALA A 416 -29.30 -8.01 7.56
C ALA A 416 -30.74 -7.95 8.09
N ARG A 417 -30.92 -7.82 9.42
CA ARG A 417 -32.26 -7.68 10.05
C ARG A 417 -33.02 -6.41 9.64
N LYS A 418 -32.31 -5.35 9.24
CA LYS A 418 -32.92 -4.06 8.86
C LYS A 418 -33.27 -3.98 7.38
N ILE A 419 -32.60 -4.74 6.53
CA ILE A 419 -32.70 -4.62 5.08
C ILE A 419 -33.70 -5.64 4.55
N ARG A 420 -34.84 -5.16 4.04
CA ARG A 420 -35.90 -6.00 3.47
C ARG A 420 -35.46 -6.96 2.36
N ALA A 421 -34.43 -6.57 1.59
CA ALA A 421 -33.93 -7.37 0.47
C ALA A 421 -32.93 -8.47 0.89
N VAL A 422 -32.61 -8.58 2.19
CA VAL A 422 -31.62 -9.52 2.71
C VAL A 422 -32.33 -10.53 3.62
N ASP A 423 -32.10 -11.81 3.36
CA ASP A 423 -32.53 -12.91 4.24
C ASP A 423 -31.45 -13.15 5.31
N GLU A 424 -31.77 -12.87 6.57
CA GLU A 424 -30.84 -13.03 7.69
C GLU A 424 -30.41 -14.48 7.93
N ALA A 425 -31.28 -15.46 7.68
CA ALA A 425 -30.97 -16.87 7.86
C ALA A 425 -29.99 -17.33 6.79
N ASP A 426 -30.17 -16.87 5.54
CA ASP A 426 -29.24 -17.17 4.46
C ASP A 426 -27.87 -16.50 4.67
N VAL A 427 -27.84 -15.26 5.16
CA VAL A 427 -26.57 -14.60 5.52
C VAL A 427 -25.86 -15.36 6.63
N ALA A 428 -26.56 -15.75 7.70
CA ALA A 428 -25.97 -16.53 8.78
C ALA A 428 -25.40 -17.87 8.27
N ARG A 429 -26.16 -18.58 7.43
CA ARG A 429 -25.74 -19.82 6.77
C ARG A 429 -24.45 -19.62 5.96
N LEU A 430 -24.39 -18.59 5.12
CA LEU A 430 -23.22 -18.28 4.29
C LEU A 430 -21.98 -17.95 5.12
N VAL A 431 -22.12 -17.17 6.19
CA VAL A 431 -21.01 -16.83 7.09
C VAL A 431 -20.45 -18.09 7.77
N ILE A 432 -21.33 -18.93 8.33
CA ILE A 432 -20.92 -20.16 9.00
C ILE A 432 -20.24 -21.12 8.02
N GLU A 433 -20.87 -21.39 6.87
CA GLU A 433 -20.42 -22.43 5.93
C GLU A 433 -19.14 -22.01 5.18
N LYS A 434 -19.11 -20.78 4.64
CA LYS A 434 -18.01 -20.33 3.77
C LYS A 434 -16.82 -19.79 4.54
N HIS A 435 -17.04 -19.20 5.72
CA HIS A 435 -15.97 -18.60 6.52
C HIS A 435 -15.63 -19.45 7.75
N PHE A 436 -16.53 -19.59 8.72
CA PHE A 436 -16.17 -20.14 10.04
C PHE A 436 -15.83 -21.63 10.01
N ILE A 437 -16.71 -22.49 9.51
CA ILE A 437 -16.45 -23.94 9.46
C ILE A 437 -15.19 -24.24 8.64
N ARG A 438 -15.01 -23.54 7.52
CA ARG A 438 -13.85 -23.71 6.65
C ARG A 438 -12.55 -23.32 7.33
N ASP A 439 -12.54 -22.21 8.08
CA ASP A 439 -11.36 -21.74 8.81
C ASP A 439 -11.03 -22.65 10.01
N ILE A 440 -12.04 -23.04 10.80
CA ILE A 440 -11.85 -23.94 11.96
C ILE A 440 -11.26 -25.28 11.50
N ARG A 441 -11.88 -25.94 10.51
CA ARG A 441 -11.38 -27.22 9.96
C ARG A 441 -10.00 -27.07 9.33
N GLY A 442 -9.78 -26.00 8.59
CA GLY A 442 -8.51 -25.70 7.96
C GLY A 442 -7.38 -25.54 8.99
N ASN A 443 -7.62 -24.77 10.04
CA ASN A 443 -6.64 -24.53 11.11
C ASN A 443 -6.44 -25.77 11.97
N LEU A 444 -7.49 -26.54 12.29
CA LEU A 444 -7.37 -27.80 13.03
C LEU A 444 -6.52 -28.82 12.26
N ARG A 445 -6.76 -28.98 10.95
CA ARG A 445 -5.93 -29.85 10.09
C ARG A 445 -4.49 -29.38 10.02
N LYS A 446 -4.25 -28.06 9.92
CA LYS A 446 -2.88 -27.53 9.90
C LYS A 446 -2.19 -27.67 11.25
N PHE A 447 -2.91 -27.56 12.36
CA PHE A 447 -2.38 -27.68 13.71
C PHE A 447 -1.79 -29.07 13.98
N SER A 448 -2.43 -30.14 13.52
CA SER A 448 -1.90 -31.50 13.66
C SER A 448 -0.68 -31.77 12.76
N GLN A 449 -0.44 -30.94 11.76
CA GLN A 449 0.65 -31.07 10.78
C GLN A 449 1.72 -29.97 10.92
N GLN A 450 1.61 -29.14 11.94
CA GLN A 450 2.38 -27.90 12.02
C GLN A 450 3.86 -28.11 12.34
N GLU A 451 4.66 -27.12 11.97
CA GLU A 451 6.04 -26.98 12.42
C GLU A 451 6.09 -26.17 13.73
N ILE A 452 7.19 -26.30 14.46
CA ILE A 452 7.47 -25.55 15.67
C ILE A 452 8.58 -24.55 15.37
N ARG A 453 8.42 -23.29 15.78
CA ARG A 453 9.44 -22.26 15.56
C ARG A 453 10.10 -21.85 16.87
N CYS A 454 11.38 -21.49 16.80
CA CYS A 454 12.04 -20.78 17.88
C CYS A 454 11.63 -19.29 17.90
N VAL A 455 11.38 -18.74 19.08
CA VAL A 455 11.04 -17.32 19.24
C VAL A 455 12.21 -16.39 18.87
N ASP A 456 13.44 -16.81 19.18
CA ASP A 456 14.62 -15.94 19.08
C ASP A 456 15.25 -15.98 17.69
N CYS A 457 15.54 -17.18 17.17
CA CYS A 457 16.20 -17.34 15.87
C CYS A 457 15.24 -17.61 14.69
N ASN A 458 13.95 -17.83 14.94
CA ASN A 458 12.95 -18.24 13.93
C ASN A 458 13.23 -19.55 13.19
N GLU A 459 14.21 -20.36 13.65
CA GLU A 459 14.45 -21.69 13.11
C GLU A 459 13.18 -22.55 13.26
N LYS A 460 12.85 -23.30 12.22
CA LYS A 460 11.65 -24.14 12.18
C LYS A 460 12.03 -25.60 12.24
N PHE A 461 11.35 -26.32 13.12
CA PHE A 461 11.53 -27.74 13.32
C PHE A 461 10.25 -28.46 12.95
N ARG A 462 10.36 -29.45 12.06
CA ARG A 462 9.25 -30.34 11.71
C ARG A 462 8.73 -31.11 12.93
N ARG A 463 9.59 -31.41 13.89
CA ARG A 463 9.26 -32.10 15.16
C ARG A 463 9.90 -31.37 16.33
N PRO A 464 9.25 -31.30 17.49
CA PRO A 464 9.87 -30.73 18.68
C PRO A 464 11.14 -31.52 19.03
N PRO A 465 12.30 -30.86 19.17
CA PRO A 465 13.50 -31.47 19.73
C PRO A 465 13.21 -32.02 21.12
N LEU A 466 13.67 -33.25 21.42
CA LEU A 466 13.46 -33.89 22.72
C LEU A 466 14.03 -33.09 23.90
N LYS A 467 15.02 -32.22 23.64
CA LYS A 467 15.59 -31.29 24.62
C LYS A 467 14.59 -30.21 25.08
N GLY A 468 13.48 -30.00 24.37
CA GLY A 468 12.49 -28.96 24.68
C GLY A 468 12.94 -27.53 24.36
N ALA A 469 14.14 -27.36 23.79
CA ALA A 469 14.75 -26.08 23.45
C ALA A 469 15.25 -26.07 22.01
N CYS A 470 15.40 -24.89 21.42
CA CYS A 470 16.00 -24.75 20.10
C CYS A 470 17.42 -25.33 20.09
N THR A 471 17.71 -26.20 19.12
CA THR A 471 19.04 -26.83 18.97
C THR A 471 20.12 -25.86 18.48
N VAL A 472 19.72 -24.73 17.90
CA VAL A 472 20.64 -23.71 17.34
C VAL A 472 21.01 -22.64 18.36
N CYS A 473 20.04 -22.10 19.09
CA CYS A 473 20.25 -20.96 19.99
C CYS A 473 19.82 -21.21 21.45
N GLY A 474 19.25 -22.36 21.79
CA GLY A 474 18.72 -22.65 23.13
C GLY A 474 17.41 -21.93 23.48
N GLY A 475 16.87 -21.10 22.58
CA GLY A 475 15.64 -20.34 22.80
C GLY A 475 14.37 -21.18 22.90
N LYS A 476 13.29 -20.56 23.40
CA LYS A 476 11.97 -21.19 23.58
C LYS A 476 11.34 -21.55 22.24
N LEU A 477 10.72 -22.72 22.21
CA LEU A 477 9.96 -23.24 21.08
C LEU A 477 8.47 -22.98 21.26
N VAL A 478 7.80 -22.56 20.19
CA VAL A 478 6.37 -22.29 20.17
C VAL A 478 5.71 -22.87 18.92
N PHE A 479 4.46 -23.27 19.06
CA PHE A 479 3.63 -23.67 17.94
C PHE A 479 3.50 -22.52 16.93
N THR A 480 3.42 -22.87 15.65
CA THR A 480 3.19 -21.89 14.58
C THR A 480 1.71 -21.51 14.50
N ILE A 481 0.81 -22.42 14.90
CA ILE A 481 -0.62 -22.21 15.05
C ILE A 481 -1.00 -22.47 16.51
N SER A 482 -1.51 -21.45 17.18
CA SER A 482 -1.98 -21.58 18.57
C SER A 482 -3.40 -22.14 18.62
N GLU A 483 -3.71 -22.90 19.65
CA GLU A 483 -5.07 -23.38 19.97
C GLU A 483 -6.12 -22.26 19.90
N GLY A 484 -5.86 -21.12 20.53
CA GLY A 484 -6.79 -19.98 20.52
C GLY A 484 -7.12 -19.43 19.12
N SER A 485 -6.30 -19.70 18.10
CA SER A 485 -6.62 -19.31 16.71
C SER A 485 -7.69 -20.21 16.07
N ILE A 486 -7.82 -21.45 16.54
CA ILE A 486 -8.82 -22.42 16.07
C ILE A 486 -10.15 -22.16 16.78
N ILE A 487 -10.11 -21.98 18.11
CA ILE A 487 -11.31 -21.82 18.95
C ILE A 487 -12.00 -20.46 18.71
N LYS A 488 -11.26 -19.44 18.26
CA LYS A 488 -11.72 -18.06 18.05
C LYS A 488 -13.10 -17.93 17.38
N TYR A 489 -13.42 -18.79 16.40
CA TYR A 489 -14.67 -18.71 15.62
C TYR A 489 -15.74 -19.70 16.04
N LEU A 490 -15.44 -20.64 16.94
CA LEU A 490 -16.37 -21.70 17.31
C LEU A 490 -17.60 -21.15 18.05
N GLU A 491 -17.38 -20.38 19.10
CA GLU A 491 -18.47 -19.75 19.86
C GLU A 491 -19.30 -18.74 19.05
N PRO A 492 -18.70 -17.80 18.28
CA PRO A 492 -19.46 -16.94 17.39
C PRO A 492 -20.32 -17.70 16.38
N ALA A 493 -19.79 -18.79 15.82
CA ALA A 493 -20.55 -19.62 14.89
C ALA A 493 -21.74 -20.28 15.61
N LEU A 494 -21.53 -20.89 16.77
CA LEU A 494 -22.59 -21.55 17.55
C LEU A 494 -23.68 -20.56 17.95
N LYS A 495 -23.31 -19.34 18.32
CA LYS A 495 -24.26 -18.27 18.60
C LYS A 495 -25.12 -17.93 17.38
N LEU A 496 -24.52 -17.74 16.21
CA LEU A 496 -25.28 -17.51 14.96
C LEU A 496 -26.24 -18.66 14.65
N ALA A 497 -25.81 -19.91 14.80
CA ALA A 497 -26.66 -21.06 14.51
C ALA A 497 -27.84 -21.22 15.47
N ARG A 498 -27.75 -20.66 16.68
CA ARG A 498 -28.84 -20.60 17.66
C ARG A 498 -29.77 -19.42 17.40
N ASP A 499 -29.19 -18.26 17.12
CA ASP A 499 -29.93 -17.00 16.98
C ASP A 499 -30.71 -16.91 15.65
N TYR A 500 -30.32 -17.70 14.64
CA TYR A 500 -30.93 -17.69 13.31
C TYR A 500 -31.38 -19.10 12.89
N ASP A 501 -32.44 -19.16 12.10
CA ASP A 501 -32.99 -20.42 11.60
C ASP A 501 -32.15 -21.02 10.47
N VAL A 502 -30.97 -21.53 10.83
CA VAL A 502 -30.07 -22.20 9.88
C VAL A 502 -30.47 -23.67 9.67
N PRO A 503 -30.20 -24.25 8.48
CA PRO A 503 -30.55 -25.64 8.18
C PRO A 503 -30.03 -26.65 9.20
N ALA A 504 -30.80 -27.70 9.49
CA ALA A 504 -30.45 -28.75 10.46
C ALA A 504 -29.08 -29.39 10.17
N TYR A 505 -28.78 -29.66 8.90
CA TYR A 505 -27.47 -30.16 8.47
C TYR A 505 -26.31 -29.28 8.94
N LEU A 506 -26.47 -27.96 8.92
CA LEU A 506 -25.43 -27.04 9.36
C LEU A 506 -25.23 -27.12 10.88
N LYS A 507 -26.32 -27.24 11.65
CA LYS A 507 -26.27 -27.41 13.10
C LYS A 507 -25.51 -28.68 13.49
N GLU A 508 -25.82 -29.81 12.86
CA GLU A 508 -25.12 -31.08 13.07
C GLU A 508 -23.64 -31.00 12.68
N ASN A 509 -23.35 -30.38 11.54
CA ASN A 509 -21.98 -30.19 11.06
C ASN A 509 -21.14 -29.36 12.04
N MET A 510 -21.75 -28.34 12.65
CA MET A 510 -21.10 -27.54 13.70
C MET A 510 -20.88 -28.32 14.99
N ASP A 511 -21.84 -29.14 15.40
CA ASP A 511 -21.67 -30.01 16.56
C ASP A 511 -20.53 -31.01 16.36
N ILE A 512 -20.38 -31.57 15.15
CA ILE A 512 -19.23 -32.42 14.80
C ILE A 512 -17.93 -31.63 14.90
N VAL A 513 -17.87 -30.42 14.35
CA VAL A 513 -16.68 -29.56 14.44
C VAL A 513 -16.34 -29.21 15.90
N ARG A 514 -17.35 -28.91 16.73
CA ARG A 514 -17.17 -28.66 18.17
C ARG A 514 -16.56 -29.87 18.85
N ARG A 515 -17.12 -31.07 18.64
CA ARG A 515 -16.59 -32.32 19.20
C ARG A 515 -15.14 -32.56 18.78
N MET A 516 -14.80 -32.35 17.50
CA MET A 516 -13.42 -32.49 17.03
C MET A 516 -12.46 -31.53 17.75
N VAL A 517 -12.87 -30.29 18.02
CA VAL A 517 -12.06 -29.33 18.77
C VAL A 517 -11.89 -29.79 20.22
N GLU A 518 -12.99 -30.15 20.89
CA GLU A 518 -12.98 -30.66 22.27
C GLU A 518 -12.14 -31.93 22.44
N GLU A 519 -12.16 -32.85 21.46
CA GLU A 519 -11.34 -34.07 21.50
C GLU A 519 -9.84 -33.78 21.35
N ASN A 520 -9.46 -32.74 20.60
CA ASN A 520 -8.05 -32.41 20.36
C ASN A 520 -7.44 -31.58 21.49
N PHE A 521 -8.21 -30.68 22.10
CA PHE A 521 -7.71 -29.71 23.09
C PHE A 521 -8.20 -30.00 24.52
N GLY A 522 -9.16 -30.91 24.67
CA GLY A 522 -9.92 -31.09 25.91
C GLY A 522 -11.07 -30.08 26.01
N LYS A 523 -11.88 -30.25 27.05
CA LYS A 523 -12.82 -29.20 27.49
C LYS A 523 -12.06 -28.22 28.37
N ASP A 524 -12.44 -26.94 28.33
CA ASP A 524 -11.95 -25.96 29.29
C ASP A 524 -12.11 -26.54 30.71
N ALA A 525 -11.07 -26.40 31.55
CA ALA A 525 -11.19 -26.73 32.96
C ALA A 525 -12.40 -25.98 33.52
N GLU A 526 -13.33 -26.70 34.17
CA GLU A 526 -14.55 -26.11 34.72
C GLU A 526 -14.21 -24.81 35.44
N LYS A 527 -14.64 -23.68 34.87
CA LYS A 527 -14.56 -22.39 35.58
C LYS A 527 -15.49 -22.52 36.77
N GLN A 528 -14.95 -22.34 37.97
CA GLN A 528 -15.76 -22.23 39.18
C GLN A 528 -16.71 -21.04 39.02
N GLU A 529 -17.97 -21.33 38.69
CA GLU A 529 -19.01 -20.33 38.60
C GLU A 529 -19.47 -19.92 40.01
N GLY A 530 -19.85 -18.66 40.17
CA GLY A 530 -20.45 -18.18 41.40
C GLY A 530 -21.86 -18.75 41.57
N LEU A 531 -22.31 -18.96 42.81
CA LEU A 531 -23.66 -19.47 43.14
C LEU A 531 -24.81 -18.74 42.43
N GLY A 532 -24.62 -17.49 41.99
CA GLY A 532 -25.62 -16.70 41.28
C GLY A 532 -26.03 -17.24 39.90
N THR A 533 -25.11 -17.90 39.15
CA THR A 533 -25.47 -18.53 37.86
C THR A 533 -26.28 -19.82 38.02
N PHE A 534 -26.34 -20.39 39.22
CA PHE A 534 -27.16 -21.56 39.51
C PHE A 534 -28.64 -21.22 39.75
N PHE A 535 -28.95 -19.94 39.99
CA PHE A 535 -30.30 -19.44 40.30
C PHE A 535 -30.88 -18.50 39.22
N SER A 536 -30.19 -18.34 38.09
CA SER A 536 -30.65 -17.60 36.89
C SER A 536 -30.80 -18.56 35.72
#